data_AF-A0AAD9KPU5-F1
#
_entry.id   AF-A0AAD9KPU5-F1
#
_cell.length_a   1.000
_cell.length_b   1.000
_cell.length_c   1.000
_cell.angle_alpha   90.00
_cell.angle_beta   90.00
_cell.angle_gamma   90.00
#
_symmetry.space_group_name_H-M   'P 1'
#
loop_
_entity.id
_entity.type
_entity.pdbx_description
1 polymer ?
#
loop_
_entity_poly.entity_id
_entity_poly.type
_entity_poly.pdbx_seq_one_letter_code
_entity_poly.pdbx_strand_id
1 'polypeptide(L)'
;MFKQKDERKTTWMHPHSRHWHMIDFIITRCRDKMDIHSTRAMRRANCWTDHQMLRSNVAFRIRQKHNRQGTMELQRAADRNDTKGFYSGLEELWGPKKKGPVHLKSTDGMETLSDSKRVVARWSEHFQKLLNVPGDIHHEALDNIPQRITKTILD
;
A
#
# COMPACT_ATOMS: atom_id res chain seq x y z
N MET A 1 18.89 26.90 -4.80
CA MET A 1 18.77 25.49 -4.35
C MET A 1 19.70 25.33 -3.15
N PHE A 2 19.32 24.56 -2.11
CA PHE A 2 19.95 24.66 -0.78
C PHE A 2 21.47 24.45 -0.82
N LYS A 3 22.23 25.39 -0.25
CA LYS A 3 23.69 25.23 -0.09
C LYS A 3 23.93 24.21 1.02
N GLN A 4 24.39 23.02 0.65
CA GLN A 4 24.67 21.92 1.57
C GLN A 4 26.00 21.26 1.24
N LYS A 5 26.62 20.67 2.26
CA LYS A 5 27.78 19.77 2.09
C LYS A 5 27.38 18.57 1.24
N ASP A 6 28.30 18.05 0.43
CA ASP A 6 28.01 16.93 -0.48
C ASP A 6 27.55 15.67 0.25
N GLU A 7 28.07 15.44 1.46
CA GLU A 7 27.64 14.36 2.36
C GLU A 7 26.16 14.39 2.74
N ARG A 8 25.46 15.52 2.53
CA ARG A 8 24.04 15.70 2.81
C ARG A 8 23.17 15.64 1.55
N LYS A 9 23.78 15.46 0.38
CA LYS A 9 23.11 15.38 -0.92
C LYS A 9 22.93 13.94 -1.40
N THR A 10 23.73 13.01 -0.88
CA THR A 10 23.69 11.60 -1.26
C THR A 10 22.90 10.77 -0.26
N THR A 11 22.22 9.74 -0.73
CA THR A 11 21.29 8.95 0.10
C THR A 11 21.66 7.48 0.14
N TRP A 12 22.51 7.00 -0.76
CA TRP A 12 22.89 5.59 -0.79
C TRP A 12 24.38 5.44 -1.09
N MET A 13 25.02 4.43 -0.51
CA MET A 13 26.42 4.10 -0.78
C MET A 13 26.48 2.72 -1.42
N HIS A 14 27.05 2.64 -2.62
CA HIS A 14 27.24 1.36 -3.29
C HIS A 14 28.17 0.46 -2.45
N PRO A 15 27.77 -0.78 -2.08
CA PRO A 15 28.53 -1.62 -1.16
C PRO A 15 29.95 -1.94 -1.64
N HIS A 16 30.13 -2.14 -2.95
CA HIS A 16 31.40 -2.55 -3.51
C HIS A 16 32.34 -1.38 -3.81
N SER A 17 31.86 -0.33 -4.48
CA SER A 17 32.70 0.81 -4.87
C SER A 17 32.85 1.88 -3.78
N ARG A 18 32.07 1.79 -2.69
CA ARG A 18 31.97 2.80 -1.62
C ARG A 18 31.62 4.21 -2.15
N HIS A 19 31.07 4.29 -3.35
CA HIS A 19 30.66 5.54 -3.96
C HIS A 19 29.26 5.93 -3.47
N TRP A 20 29.09 7.22 -3.16
CA TRP A 20 27.82 7.76 -2.70
C TRP A 20 26.99 8.28 -3.87
N HIS A 21 25.74 7.82 -3.99
CA HIS A 21 24.80 8.22 -5.03
C HIS A 21 23.60 8.96 -4.44
N MET A 22 23.04 9.87 -5.24
CA MET A 22 21.76 10.53 -4.98
C MET A 22 20.69 9.82 -5.81
N ILE A 23 19.92 8.93 -5.17
CA ILE A 23 18.89 8.12 -5.84
C ILE A 23 17.49 8.33 -5.26
N ASP A 24 17.39 8.96 -4.09
CA ASP A 24 16.12 9.26 -3.44
C ASP A 24 15.78 10.76 -3.61
N PHE A 25 14.49 11.06 -3.83
CA PHE A 25 14.04 12.41 -4.13
C PHE A 25 12.75 12.77 -3.39
N ILE A 26 12.65 14.04 -2.99
CA ILE A 26 11.39 14.64 -2.56
C ILE A 26 10.94 15.59 -3.67
N ILE A 27 9.82 15.28 -4.31
CA ILE A 27 9.27 16.03 -5.44
C ILE A 27 8.18 16.98 -4.92
N THR A 28 8.22 18.24 -5.38
CA THR A 28 7.20 19.25 -5.07
C THR A 28 6.69 19.93 -6.33
N ARG A 29 5.52 20.55 -6.27
CA ARG A 29 4.98 21.35 -7.38
C ARG A 29 5.79 22.64 -7.52
N CYS A 30 5.98 23.12 -8.75
CA CYS A 30 6.75 24.35 -9.01
C CYS A 30 6.24 25.57 -8.22
N ARG A 31 4.92 25.71 -8.08
CA ARG A 31 4.30 26.81 -7.32
C ARG A 31 4.55 26.76 -5.81
N ASP A 32 4.81 25.58 -5.25
CA ASP A 32 5.01 25.37 -3.81
C ASP A 32 6.51 25.34 -3.46
N LYS A 33 7.39 25.70 -4.41
CA LYS A 33 8.86 25.69 -4.25
C LYS A 33 9.32 26.66 -3.16
N MET A 34 8.64 27.78 -2.99
CA MET A 34 8.98 28.79 -1.97
C MET A 34 8.72 28.28 -0.55
N ASP A 35 7.87 27.27 -0.38
CA ASP A 35 7.56 26.68 0.93
C ASP A 35 8.62 25.64 1.37
N ILE A 36 9.60 25.31 0.51
CA ILE A 36 10.66 24.35 0.86
C ILE A 36 11.84 25.11 1.47
N HIS A 37 12.10 24.90 2.76
CA HIS A 37 13.19 25.57 3.48
C HIS A 37 14.51 24.83 3.43
N SER A 38 14.48 23.49 3.44
CA SER A 38 15.70 22.67 3.31
C SER A 38 15.38 21.22 2.98
N THR A 39 16.15 20.58 2.10
CA THR A 39 16.07 19.12 1.86
C THR A 39 17.44 18.50 2.00
N ARG A 40 17.63 17.54 2.91
CA ARG A 40 18.94 16.92 3.18
C ARG A 40 18.85 15.46 3.59
N ALA A 41 19.87 14.68 3.26
CA ALA A 41 20.06 13.34 3.77
C ALA A 41 20.49 13.36 5.27
N MET A 42 19.96 12.42 6.04
CA MET A 42 20.15 12.29 7.49
C MET A 42 21.09 11.12 7.81
N ARG A 43 22.40 11.39 7.85
CA ARG A 43 23.47 10.40 8.06
C ARG A 43 23.39 9.56 9.34
N ARG A 44 22.63 9.99 10.36
CA ARG A 44 22.54 9.34 11.68
C ARG A 44 21.16 8.76 11.98
N ALA A 45 20.21 8.85 11.05
CA ALA A 45 18.92 8.22 11.20
C ALA A 45 19.08 6.73 10.84
N ASN A 46 19.01 5.85 11.84
CA ASN A 46 18.97 4.41 11.57
C ASN A 46 17.59 4.06 11.01
N CYS A 47 17.57 3.61 9.76
CA CYS A 47 16.34 3.21 9.05
C CYS A 47 16.30 1.71 8.77
N TRP A 48 17.26 0.92 9.31
CA TRP A 48 17.42 -0.51 9.02
C TRP A 48 17.60 -0.82 7.52
N THR A 49 18.10 0.15 6.77
CA THR A 49 18.41 0.06 5.34
C THR A 49 19.80 0.66 5.09
N ASP A 50 20.39 0.28 3.97
CA ASP A 50 21.58 0.88 3.36
C ASP A 50 21.34 2.30 2.81
N HIS A 51 20.11 2.81 2.87
CA HIS A 51 19.76 4.19 2.53
C HIS A 51 19.78 5.13 3.75
N GLN A 52 20.19 6.38 3.52
CA GLN A 52 20.03 7.49 4.44
C GLN A 52 18.63 8.10 4.28
N MET A 53 17.97 8.38 5.40
CA MET A 53 16.69 9.09 5.38
C MET A 53 16.83 10.47 4.74
N LEU A 54 16.08 10.74 3.68
CA LEU A 54 15.97 12.06 3.07
C LEU A 54 14.87 12.85 3.78
N ARG A 55 15.20 14.04 4.30
CA ARG A 55 14.24 14.90 5.01
C ARG A 55 14.14 16.27 4.36
N SER A 56 12.90 16.69 4.11
CA SER A 56 12.57 18.07 3.75
C SER A 56 11.92 18.81 4.92
N ASN A 57 12.36 20.04 5.20
CA ASN A 57 11.67 20.99 6.04
C ASN A 57 10.85 21.89 5.12
N VAL A 58 9.53 21.87 5.32
CA VAL A 58 8.55 22.52 4.46
C VAL A 58 7.54 23.29 5.29
N ALA A 59 7.06 24.41 4.76
CA ALA A 59 6.01 25.25 5.34
C ALA A 59 4.73 25.20 4.50
N PHE A 60 4.30 24.01 4.09
CA PHE A 60 3.08 23.88 3.31
C PHE A 60 1.86 24.31 4.11
N ARG A 61 1.06 25.21 3.53
CA ARG A 61 -0.30 25.47 4.02
C ARG A 61 -1.22 24.36 3.55
N ILE A 62 -1.29 23.28 4.32
CA ILE A 62 -2.30 22.23 4.11
C ILE A 62 -3.66 22.86 4.39
N ARG A 63 -4.43 23.15 3.34
CA ARG A 63 -5.83 23.55 3.49
C ARG A 63 -6.61 22.34 4.00
N GLN A 64 -6.77 22.22 5.31
CA GLN A 64 -7.78 21.33 5.85
C GLN A 64 -9.14 21.87 5.44
N LYS A 65 -9.85 21.16 4.56
CA LYS A 65 -11.26 21.43 4.30
C LYS A 65 -12.03 20.91 5.51
N HIS A 66 -12.04 21.69 6.58
CA HIS A 66 -12.68 21.33 7.84
C HIS A 66 -14.21 21.45 7.69
N ASN A 67 -14.86 20.38 7.21
CA ASN A 67 -16.32 20.29 7.22
C ASN A 67 -16.79 19.89 8.63
N ARG A 68 -16.87 20.90 9.50
CA ARG A 68 -17.24 20.76 10.91
C ARG A 68 -18.59 20.07 11.11
N GLN A 69 -19.54 20.35 10.21
CA GLN A 69 -20.86 19.72 10.25
C GLN A 69 -20.79 18.24 9.87
N GLY A 70 -20.11 17.91 8.76
CA GLY A 70 -19.94 16.51 8.33
C GLY A 70 -19.23 15.65 9.39
N THR A 71 -18.25 16.20 10.10
CA THR A 71 -17.58 15.50 11.21
C THR A 71 -18.49 15.26 12.41
N MET A 72 -19.41 16.19 12.71
CA MET A 72 -20.37 16.03 13.81
C MET A 72 -21.43 14.98 13.48
N GLU A 73 -21.93 14.94 12.25
CA GLU A 73 -22.89 13.92 11.83
C GLU A 73 -22.27 12.52 11.79
N LEU A 74 -21.00 12.41 11.40
CA LEU A 74 -20.24 11.17 11.49
C LEU A 74 -20.11 10.67 12.93
N GLN A 75 -19.76 11.56 13.86
CA GLN A 75 -19.67 11.20 15.28
C GLN A 75 -21.03 10.72 15.81
N ARG A 76 -22.12 11.45 15.49
CA ARG A 76 -23.48 11.04 15.87
C ARG A 76 -23.89 9.69 15.28
N ALA A 77 -23.51 9.40 14.04
CA ALA A 77 -23.77 8.11 13.42
C ALA A 77 -23.03 6.98 14.15
N ALA A 78 -21.76 7.21 14.55
CA ALA A 78 -21.00 6.27 15.36
C ALA A 78 -21.64 6.06 16.74
N ASP A 79 -22.03 7.14 17.43
CA ASP A 79 -22.65 7.10 18.76
C ASP A 79 -24.00 6.34 18.74
N ARG A 80 -24.72 6.40 17.61
CA ARG A 80 -25.98 5.67 17.39
C ARG A 80 -25.78 4.23 16.88
N ASN A 81 -24.53 3.78 16.71
CA ASN A 81 -24.19 2.52 16.05
C ASN A 81 -24.79 2.38 14.63
N ASP A 82 -25.01 3.51 13.94
CA ASP A 82 -25.46 3.55 12.55
C ASP A 82 -24.25 3.37 11.62
N THR A 83 -23.89 2.10 11.42
CA THR A 83 -22.74 1.71 10.59
C THR A 83 -22.88 2.24 9.16
N LYS A 84 -24.09 2.22 8.59
CA LYS A 84 -24.34 2.66 7.22
C LYS A 84 -24.17 4.17 7.08
N GLY A 85 -24.80 4.94 7.96
CA GLY A 85 -24.67 6.40 8.00
C GLY A 85 -23.24 6.85 8.25
N PHE A 86 -22.51 6.13 9.12
CA PHE A 86 -21.09 6.38 9.35
C PHE A 86 -20.27 6.22 8.06
N TYR A 87 -20.30 5.06 7.40
CA TYR A 87 -19.48 4.85 6.19
C TYR A 87 -19.89 5.77 5.03
N SER A 88 -21.18 6.04 4.84
CA SER A 88 -21.65 7.00 3.84
C SER A 88 -21.15 8.41 4.12
N GLY A 89 -21.17 8.86 5.38
CA GLY A 89 -20.61 10.16 5.77
C GLY A 89 -19.10 10.27 5.53
N LEU A 90 -18.34 9.16 5.65
CA LEU A 90 -16.92 9.17 5.34
C LEU A 90 -16.72 9.41 3.82
N GLU A 91 -17.47 8.71 2.97
CA GLU A 91 -17.39 8.89 1.53
C GLU A 91 -17.71 10.32 1.09
N GLU A 92 -18.66 10.98 1.74
CA GLU A 92 -18.98 12.39 1.48
C GLU A 92 -17.88 13.35 1.97
N LEU A 93 -17.32 13.12 3.16
CA LEU A 93 -16.34 14.02 3.78
C LEU A 93 -15.00 14.02 3.04
N TRP A 94 -14.46 12.84 2.70
CA TRP A 94 -13.19 12.71 1.99
C TRP A 94 -13.36 12.66 0.47
N GLY A 95 -14.60 12.61 -0.01
CA GLY A 95 -14.94 12.47 -1.41
C GLY A 95 -14.83 11.02 -1.93
N PRO A 96 -15.22 10.78 -3.18
CA PRO A 96 -15.18 9.45 -3.77
C PRO A 96 -13.75 8.92 -3.70
N LYS A 97 -13.56 7.76 -3.07
CA LYS A 97 -12.30 7.01 -3.21
C LYS A 97 -12.12 6.75 -4.69
N LYS A 98 -11.11 7.34 -5.32
CA LYS A 98 -10.75 6.99 -6.68
C LYS A 98 -10.39 5.51 -6.66
N LYS A 99 -11.29 4.65 -7.17
CA LYS A 99 -10.95 3.25 -7.41
C LYS A 99 -9.84 3.30 -8.44
N GLY A 100 -8.66 2.83 -8.05
CA GLY A 100 -7.57 2.65 -8.99
C GLY A 100 -8.10 1.79 -10.16
N PRO A 101 -7.69 2.08 -11.41
CA PRO A 101 -8.02 1.19 -12.51
C PRO A 101 -7.62 -0.24 -12.14
N VAL A 102 -8.59 -1.14 -12.15
CA VAL A 102 -8.33 -2.56 -12.00
C VAL A 102 -7.70 -3.00 -13.31
N HIS A 103 -6.39 -3.25 -13.28
CA HIS A 103 -5.65 -3.77 -14.43
C HIS A 103 -5.58 -5.29 -14.33
N LEU A 104 -6.74 -5.94 -14.40
CA LEU A 104 -6.77 -7.40 -14.44
C LEU A 104 -6.78 -7.84 -15.90
N LYS A 105 -5.78 -8.60 -16.32
CA LYS A 105 -5.72 -9.10 -17.68
C LYS A 105 -6.56 -10.36 -17.89
N SER A 106 -7.10 -10.54 -19.08
CA SER A 106 -7.64 -11.82 -19.56
C SER A 106 -6.58 -12.93 -19.49
N THR A 107 -7.00 -14.18 -19.60
CA THR A 107 -6.10 -15.35 -19.50
C THR A 107 -5.03 -15.37 -20.59
N ASP A 108 -5.35 -14.87 -21.79
CA ASP A 108 -4.43 -14.67 -22.91
C ASP A 108 -3.58 -13.38 -22.82
N GLY A 109 -3.84 -12.53 -21.83
CA GLY A 109 -3.11 -11.27 -21.61
C GLY A 109 -3.44 -10.12 -22.59
N MET A 110 -4.36 -10.34 -23.53
CA MET A 110 -4.68 -9.41 -24.61
C MET A 110 -5.62 -8.28 -24.19
N GLU A 111 -6.57 -8.56 -23.29
CA GLU A 111 -7.57 -7.59 -22.85
C GLU A 111 -7.35 -7.19 -21.39
N THR A 112 -7.58 -5.91 -21.08
CA THR A 112 -7.65 -5.42 -19.71
C THR A 112 -9.11 -5.32 -19.26
N LEU A 113 -9.45 -6.06 -18.21
CA LEU A 113 -10.78 -6.14 -17.63
C LEU A 113 -10.92 -5.10 -16.52
N SER A 114 -11.84 -4.14 -16.73
CA SER A 114 -12.18 -3.09 -15.76
C SER A 114 -13.60 -3.23 -15.20
N ASP A 115 -14.47 -4.01 -15.85
CA ASP A 115 -15.83 -4.27 -15.40
C ASP A 115 -15.86 -5.20 -14.17
N SER A 116 -16.65 -4.83 -13.15
CA SER A 116 -16.72 -5.53 -11.88
C SER A 116 -17.11 -7.01 -12.02
N LYS A 117 -18.07 -7.35 -12.90
CA LYS A 117 -18.51 -8.74 -13.08
C LYS A 117 -17.43 -9.55 -13.76
N ARG A 118 -16.80 -8.97 -14.79
CA ARG A 118 -15.70 -9.62 -15.53
C ARG A 118 -14.46 -9.83 -14.67
N VAL A 119 -14.14 -8.88 -13.80
CA VAL A 119 -13.04 -8.99 -12.84
C VAL A 119 -13.28 -10.15 -11.87
N VAL A 120 -14.48 -10.25 -11.28
CA VAL A 120 -14.82 -11.36 -10.38
C VAL A 120 -14.77 -12.71 -11.11
N ALA A 121 -15.31 -12.80 -12.32
CA ALA A 121 -15.27 -14.02 -13.12
C ALA A 121 -13.82 -14.45 -13.42
N ARG A 122 -12.95 -13.51 -13.81
CA ARG A 122 -11.54 -13.77 -14.09
C ARG A 122 -10.76 -14.23 -12.85
N TRP A 123 -11.07 -13.68 -11.68
CA TRP A 123 -10.52 -14.16 -10.41
C TRP A 123 -10.98 -15.58 -10.10
N SER A 124 -12.26 -15.88 -10.28
CA SER A 124 -12.80 -17.23 -10.09
C SER A 124 -12.08 -18.25 -10.97
N GLU A 125 -11.91 -17.96 -12.27
CA GLU A 125 -11.16 -18.80 -13.21
C GLU A 125 -9.70 -19.01 -12.76
N HIS A 126 -9.01 -17.93 -12.36
CA HIS A 126 -7.62 -18.02 -11.91
C HIS A 126 -7.48 -18.93 -10.69
N PHE A 127 -8.31 -18.74 -9.67
CA PHE A 127 -8.23 -19.53 -8.43
C PHE A 127 -8.71 -20.97 -8.64
N GLN A 128 -9.69 -21.20 -9.52
CA GLN A 128 -10.07 -22.55 -9.88
C GLN A 128 -8.89 -23.31 -10.49
N LYS A 129 -8.17 -22.69 -11.43
CA LYS A 129 -6.96 -23.29 -12.02
C LYS A 129 -5.83 -23.45 -11.01
N LEU A 130 -5.64 -22.48 -10.11
CA LEU A 130 -4.53 -22.48 -9.16
C LEU A 130 -4.71 -23.49 -8.02
N LEU A 131 -5.92 -23.57 -7.47
CA LEU A 131 -6.21 -24.32 -6.24
C LEU A 131 -6.85 -25.68 -6.50
N ASN A 132 -7.55 -25.87 -7.62
CA ASN A 132 -8.26 -27.11 -7.93
C ASN A 132 -7.55 -27.90 -9.04
N VAL A 133 -6.22 -27.95 -9.00
CA VAL A 133 -5.45 -28.84 -9.88
C VAL A 133 -5.64 -30.28 -9.39
N PRO A 134 -6.03 -31.23 -10.26
CA PRO A 134 -6.01 -32.64 -9.89
C PRO A 134 -4.58 -33.02 -9.50
N GLY A 135 -4.36 -33.34 -8.22
CA GLY A 135 -3.09 -33.87 -7.77
C GLY A 135 -2.96 -35.32 -8.23
N ASP A 136 -1.85 -35.67 -8.86
CA ASP A 136 -1.45 -37.08 -9.00
C ASP A 136 -0.85 -37.52 -7.67
N ILE A 137 -1.72 -37.85 -6.72
CA ILE A 137 -1.31 -38.39 -5.43
C ILE A 137 -1.06 -39.88 -5.67
N HIS A 138 0.22 -40.26 -5.77
CA HIS A 138 0.61 -41.67 -5.78
C HIS A 138 -0.02 -42.39 -4.58
N HIS A 139 -0.76 -43.46 -4.83
CA HIS A 139 -1.46 -44.21 -3.78
C HIS A 139 -0.53 -44.70 -2.67
N GLU A 140 0.72 -45.02 -3.00
CA GLU A 140 1.75 -45.37 -2.01
C GLU A 140 2.02 -44.26 -1.00
N ALA A 141 1.89 -42.98 -1.39
CA ALA A 141 2.03 -41.86 -0.46
C ALA A 141 0.85 -41.77 0.52
N LEU A 142 -0.35 -42.23 0.14
CA LEU A 142 -1.52 -42.31 1.03
C LEU A 142 -1.34 -43.43 2.07
N ASP A 143 -0.82 -44.58 1.64
CA ASP A 143 -0.58 -45.73 2.51
C ASP A 143 0.48 -45.44 3.58
N ASN A 144 1.39 -44.51 3.32
CA ASN A 144 2.44 -44.10 4.24
C ASN A 144 2.03 -42.98 5.22
N ILE A 145 0.77 -42.50 5.18
CA ILE A 145 0.29 -41.44 6.10
C ILE A 145 0.07 -42.06 7.50
N PRO A 146 0.81 -41.62 8.54
CA PRO A 146 0.65 -42.17 9.89
C PRO A 146 -0.74 -41.83 10.45
N GLN A 147 -1.55 -42.86 10.72
CA GLN A 147 -2.87 -42.67 11.33
C GLN A 147 -2.71 -42.28 12.80
N ARG A 148 -3.23 -41.12 13.19
CA ARG A 148 -3.31 -40.70 14.59
C ARG A 148 -4.70 -41.04 15.13
N ILE A 149 -4.75 -41.48 16.38
CA ILE A 149 -5.98 -41.80 17.09
C ILE A 149 -6.89 -40.55 17.06
N THR A 150 -8.09 -40.71 16.51
CA THR A 150 -9.10 -39.65 16.50
C THR A 150 -9.65 -39.50 17.92
N LYS A 151 -9.42 -38.34 18.55
CA LYS A 151 -10.06 -38.03 19.82
C LYS A 151 -11.54 -37.75 19.57
N THR A 152 -12.41 -38.62 20.07
CA THR A 152 -13.86 -38.52 19.93
C THR A 152 -14.51 -37.61 20.96
N ILE A 153 -13.74 -37.09 21.91
CA ILE A 153 -14.18 -36.19 22.97
C ILE A 153 -13.11 -35.10 23.11
N LEU A 154 -13.53 -33.83 23.13
CA LEU A 154 -12.66 -32.72 23.50
C LEU A 154 -12.46 -32.77 25.01
N ASP A 155 -11.23 -33.03 25.44
CA ASP A 155 -10.75 -32.67 26.78
C ASP A 155 -10.42 -31.17 26.82
#